data_AF-A0A1Q6W8I0-F1
#
_entry.id   AF-A0A1Q6W8I0-F1
#
_cell.length_a   1.000
_cell.length_b   1.000
_cell.length_c   1.000
_cell.angle_alpha   90.00
_cell.angle_beta   90.00
_cell.angle_gamma   90.00
#
_symmetry.space_group_name_H-M   'P 1'
#
loop_
_entity.id
_entity.type
_entity.pdbx_description
1 polymer ?
#
loop_
_entity_poly.entity_id
_entity_poly.type
_entity_poly.pdbx_seq_one_letter_code
_entity_poly.pdbx_strand_id
1 'polypeptide(L)'
;MAEGGRNPSRIPVRDDHGVLLGYQKDEDGRVIETTRRDDMLGAAADAAQGTLVAADLPDQAGAVRDLVASYRRARASETRTEQSRPRAWLPLMLGVVLLVAQAASRRTAALVGLAVACLTVPRASAAQQPQLPRSPAEKAWDRHDLRRARVAYLAELAARRKEDAAWYNAGTAALADSDAETAQASLAHAAASLDPDLRFRALYNLGLLALRQADDDSAGRDSHLADAERAYREALLLRPHDRAAKWNLELAIKHRGGSQNKAPPSGGGSGPSGGGARSSGGAQGGLSPAQAEQLLRSIGHEELKTRRDRTGLMRHPAEPGVKDW
;
A
#
# COMPACT_ATOMS: atom_id res chain seq x y z
N MET A 1 -28.66 -14.48 19.14
CA MET A 1 -29.13 -13.44 18.21
C MET A 1 -29.60 -12.27 19.06
N ALA A 2 -29.01 -11.09 18.92
CA ALA A 2 -29.49 -9.90 19.62
C ALA A 2 -30.57 -9.24 18.76
N GLU A 3 -31.84 -9.39 19.15
CA GLU A 3 -33.00 -8.82 18.46
C GLU A 3 -33.26 -7.37 18.87
N GLY A 4 -32.22 -6.53 18.92
CA GLY A 4 -32.34 -5.12 19.29
C GLY A 4 -32.71 -4.24 18.10
N GLY A 5 -34.00 -3.97 17.89
CA GLY A 5 -34.47 -2.95 16.94
C GLY A 5 -34.42 -1.53 17.51
N ARG A 6 -35.03 -0.56 16.79
CA ARG A 6 -35.30 0.79 17.33
C ARG A 6 -36.27 0.76 18.52
N ASN A 7 -37.16 -0.23 18.54
CA ASN A 7 -38.07 -0.45 19.66
C ASN A 7 -37.41 -1.33 20.72
N PRO A 8 -37.64 -1.05 22.01
CA PRO A 8 -37.11 -1.86 23.09
C PRO A 8 -37.57 -3.32 22.96
N SER A 9 -36.59 -4.22 22.98
CA SER A 9 -36.79 -5.66 22.91
C SER A 9 -36.39 -6.30 24.24
N ARG A 10 -37.23 -7.18 24.76
CA ARG A 10 -36.97 -7.92 26.00
C ARG A 10 -36.16 -9.15 25.68
N ILE A 11 -35.16 -9.46 26.51
CA ILE A 11 -34.31 -10.63 26.30
C ILE A 11 -35.04 -11.89 26.83
N PRO A 12 -35.43 -12.85 25.97
CA PRO A 12 -36.05 -14.08 26.41
C PRO A 12 -35.00 -15.02 27.02
N VAL A 13 -35.25 -15.51 28.23
CA VAL A 13 -34.49 -16.60 28.85
C VAL A 13 -35.20 -17.90 28.50
N ARG A 14 -34.48 -18.82 27.85
CA ARG A 14 -34.99 -20.12 27.41
C ARG A 14 -34.21 -21.24 28.10
N ASP A 15 -34.86 -22.39 28.28
CA ASP A 15 -34.19 -23.61 28.72
C ASP A 15 -33.36 -24.26 27.60
N ASP A 16 -32.62 -25.32 27.93
CA ASP A 16 -31.80 -26.09 26.99
C ASP A 16 -32.62 -26.77 25.87
N HIS A 17 -33.95 -26.78 25.99
CA HIS A 17 -34.89 -27.30 25.00
C HIS A 17 -35.62 -26.19 24.21
N GLY A 18 -35.23 -24.91 24.41
CA GLY A 18 -35.75 -23.75 23.69
C GLY A 18 -37.10 -23.21 24.17
N VAL A 19 -37.65 -23.74 25.26
CA VAL A 19 -38.91 -23.30 25.88
C VAL A 19 -38.68 -22.02 26.66
N LEU A 20 -39.60 -21.05 26.52
CA LEU A 20 -39.50 -19.74 27.17
C LEU A 20 -39.71 -19.87 28.68
N LEU A 21 -38.67 -19.64 29.47
CA LEU A 21 -38.72 -19.65 30.94
C LEU A 21 -39.10 -18.27 31.51
N GLY A 22 -38.78 -17.19 30.79
CA GLY A 22 -39.10 -15.83 31.22
C GLY A 22 -38.31 -14.77 30.47
N TYR A 23 -38.26 -13.56 31.02
CA TYR A 23 -37.45 -12.46 30.51
C TYR A 23 -36.37 -12.09 31.51
N GLN A 24 -35.20 -11.70 31.01
CA GLN A 24 -34.07 -11.33 31.86
C GLN A 24 -34.40 -10.09 32.71
N LYS A 25 -34.07 -10.13 34.00
CA LYS A 25 -34.32 -9.07 34.96
C LYS A 25 -33.00 -8.59 35.57
N ASP A 26 -32.98 -7.32 35.96
CA ASP A 26 -31.88 -6.66 36.66
C ASP A 26 -31.89 -6.99 38.17
N GLU A 27 -30.89 -6.53 38.91
CA GLU A 27 -30.75 -6.74 40.37
C GLU A 27 -31.97 -6.21 41.16
N ASP A 28 -32.66 -5.18 40.64
CA ASP A 28 -33.90 -4.62 41.19
C ASP A 28 -35.18 -5.35 40.72
N GLY A 29 -35.05 -6.48 40.00
CA GLY A 29 -36.18 -7.28 39.52
C GLY A 29 -36.95 -6.68 38.32
N ARG A 30 -36.46 -5.59 37.73
CA ARG A 30 -37.03 -4.95 36.54
C ARG A 30 -36.55 -5.67 35.27
N VAL A 31 -37.44 -5.82 34.28
CA VAL A 31 -37.08 -6.50 33.02
C VAL A 31 -36.10 -5.64 32.24
N ILE A 32 -34.99 -6.25 31.82
CA ILE A 32 -33.97 -5.58 31.01
C ILE A 32 -34.46 -5.52 29.56
N GLU A 33 -34.55 -4.30 29.04
CA GLU A 33 -34.88 -4.03 27.65
C GLU A 33 -33.62 -3.57 26.91
N THR A 34 -33.39 -4.12 25.73
CA THR A 34 -32.29 -3.73 24.86
C THR A 34 -32.82 -2.91 23.69
N THR A 35 -32.23 -1.73 23.49
CA THR A 35 -32.53 -0.80 22.40
C THR A 35 -31.26 -0.52 21.60
N ARG A 36 -31.41 -0.33 20.29
CA ARG A 36 -30.31 0.18 19.45
C ARG A 36 -30.13 1.68 19.69
N ARG A 37 -28.92 2.09 20.09
CA ARG A 37 -28.55 3.50 20.32
C ARG A 37 -28.15 4.17 19.00
N ASP A 38 -29.16 4.63 18.25
CA ASP A 38 -28.98 5.27 16.93
C ASP A 38 -28.14 6.56 17.01
N ASP A 39 -28.19 7.26 18.14
CA ASP A 39 -27.38 8.43 18.47
C ASP A 39 -25.88 8.11 18.56
N MET A 40 -25.52 7.03 19.25
CA MET A 40 -24.14 6.57 19.38
C MET A 40 -23.60 6.03 18.05
N LEU A 41 -24.44 5.34 17.28
CA LEU A 41 -24.09 4.88 15.94
C LEU A 41 -23.86 6.07 15.00
N GLY A 42 -24.73 7.09 15.04
CA GLY A 42 -24.57 8.35 14.31
C GLY A 42 -23.25 9.03 14.61
N ALA A 43 -22.95 9.26 15.89
CA ALA A 43 -21.71 9.88 16.32
C ALA A 43 -20.46 9.09 15.90
N ALA A 44 -20.52 7.76 15.93
CA ALA A 44 -19.42 6.90 15.47
C ALA A 44 -19.22 6.98 13.94
N ALA A 45 -20.31 7.06 13.17
CA ALA A 45 -20.25 7.22 11.72
C ALA A 45 -19.71 8.60 11.33
N ASP A 46 -20.15 9.66 12.00
CA ASP A 46 -19.65 11.03 11.78
C ASP A 46 -18.15 11.13 12.12
N ALA A 47 -17.72 10.53 13.23
CA ALA A 47 -16.30 10.49 13.62
C ALA A 47 -15.44 9.70 12.62
N ALA A 48 -15.99 8.66 12.00
CA ALA A 48 -15.32 7.83 11.00
C ALA A 48 -15.48 8.36 9.56
N GLN A 49 -16.17 9.49 9.37
CA GLN A 49 -16.60 9.98 8.04
C GLN A 49 -17.33 8.90 7.21
N GLY A 50 -18.02 7.98 7.88
CA GLY A 50 -18.77 6.88 7.30
C GLY A 50 -20.26 7.22 7.12
N THR A 51 -20.94 6.49 6.25
CA THR A 51 -22.40 6.59 6.09
C THR A 51 -23.08 5.37 6.71
N LEU A 52 -24.10 5.59 7.54
CA LEU A 52 -24.93 4.52 8.11
C LEU A 52 -26.00 4.07 7.12
N VAL A 53 -26.10 2.76 6.90
CA VAL A 53 -27.21 2.15 6.16
C VAL A 53 -28.25 1.67 7.17
N ALA A 54 -29.51 2.09 6.99
CA ALA A 54 -30.55 1.74 7.92
C ALA A 54 -30.94 0.25 7.80
N ALA A 55 -31.00 -0.44 8.93
CA ALA A 55 -31.23 -1.89 8.99
C ALA A 55 -32.69 -2.31 8.72
N ASP A 56 -33.61 -1.34 8.62
CA ASP A 56 -35.02 -1.54 8.28
C ASP A 56 -35.27 -1.57 6.76
N LEU A 57 -34.24 -1.38 5.93
CA LEU A 57 -34.38 -1.53 4.48
C LEU A 57 -34.60 -3.00 4.08
N PRO A 58 -35.58 -3.27 3.19
CA PRO A 58 -35.84 -4.63 2.69
C PRO A 58 -34.69 -5.19 1.85
N ASP A 59 -33.83 -4.33 1.27
CA ASP A 59 -32.61 -4.72 0.57
C ASP A 59 -31.40 -3.91 1.06
N GLN A 60 -30.85 -4.34 2.19
CA GLN A 60 -29.63 -3.76 2.77
C GLN A 60 -28.41 -3.95 1.85
N ALA A 61 -28.34 -5.09 1.15
CA ALA A 61 -27.22 -5.41 0.26
C ALA A 61 -27.22 -4.52 -0.99
N GLY A 62 -28.40 -4.21 -1.54
CA GLY A 62 -28.60 -3.25 -2.62
C GLY A 62 -28.17 -1.85 -2.22
N ALA A 63 -28.63 -1.36 -1.06
CA ALA A 63 -28.26 -0.03 -0.57
C ALA A 63 -26.74 0.14 -0.38
N VAL A 64 -26.06 -0.88 0.15
CA VAL A 64 -24.58 -0.87 0.25
C VAL A 64 -23.92 -0.89 -1.13
N ARG A 65 -24.44 -1.68 -2.08
CA ARG A 65 -23.92 -1.72 -3.45
C ARG A 65 -24.08 -0.39 -4.18
N ASP A 66 -25.23 0.28 -4.02
CA ASP A 66 -25.50 1.57 -4.63
C ASP A 66 -24.64 2.69 -4.04
N LEU A 67 -24.40 2.65 -2.73
CA LEU A 67 -23.48 3.57 -2.06
C LEU A 67 -22.03 3.35 -2.55
N VAL A 68 -21.56 2.10 -2.61
CA VAL A 68 -20.22 1.79 -3.15
C VAL A 68 -20.11 2.17 -4.63
N ALA A 69 -21.18 1.96 -5.41
CA ALA A 69 -21.23 2.33 -6.81
C ALA A 69 -21.21 3.85 -7.02
N SER A 70 -21.87 4.63 -6.16
CA SER A 70 -21.86 6.09 -6.21
C SER A 70 -20.48 6.65 -5.88
N TYR A 71 -19.80 6.12 -4.85
CA TYR A 71 -18.40 6.47 -4.55
C TYR A 71 -17.45 6.15 -5.71
N ARG A 72 -17.59 4.96 -6.33
CA ARG A 72 -16.80 4.60 -7.53
C ARG A 72 -17.07 5.56 -8.70
N ARG A 73 -18.33 5.97 -8.91
CA ARG A 73 -18.73 6.85 -10.01
C ARG A 73 -18.26 8.29 -9.80
N ALA A 74 -18.31 8.82 -8.57
CA ALA A 74 -17.80 10.14 -8.22
C ALA A 74 -16.29 10.21 -8.44
N ARG A 75 -15.52 9.20 -7.99
CA ARG A 75 -14.10 9.10 -8.28
C ARG A 75 -13.80 8.98 -9.77
N ALA A 76 -14.60 8.19 -10.49
CA ALA A 76 -14.44 8.05 -11.93
C ALA A 76 -14.80 9.34 -12.71
N SER A 77 -15.57 10.26 -12.14
CA SER A 77 -15.80 11.58 -12.76
C SER A 77 -14.66 12.55 -12.43
N GLU A 78 -14.11 12.50 -11.22
CA GLU A 78 -13.01 13.35 -10.75
C GLU A 78 -11.66 12.98 -11.39
N THR A 79 -11.39 11.70 -11.62
CA THR A 79 -10.24 11.24 -12.44
C THR A 79 -10.47 11.41 -13.94
N ARG A 80 -11.72 11.59 -14.39
CA ARG A 80 -12.05 11.78 -15.81
C ARG A 80 -11.98 13.24 -16.26
N THR A 81 -11.98 14.20 -15.36
CA THR A 81 -11.84 15.62 -15.71
C THR A 81 -10.44 16.01 -16.19
N GLU A 82 -9.40 15.20 -15.94
CA GLU A 82 -8.06 15.48 -16.46
C GLU A 82 -7.69 14.69 -17.73
N GLN A 83 -8.36 13.57 -18.03
CA GLN A 83 -8.03 12.78 -19.21
C GLN A 83 -8.92 13.11 -20.39
N SER A 84 -8.81 14.36 -20.85
CA SER A 84 -9.22 14.74 -22.20
C SER A 84 -8.29 14.04 -23.20
N ARG A 85 -8.56 12.77 -23.52
CA ARG A 85 -7.91 12.08 -24.65
C ARG A 85 -8.18 12.92 -25.90
N PRO A 86 -7.16 13.57 -26.52
CA PRO A 86 -7.39 14.31 -27.74
C PRO A 86 -7.92 13.32 -28.77
N ARG A 87 -9.09 13.61 -29.33
CA ARG A 87 -9.78 12.79 -30.34
C ARG A 87 -9.00 12.81 -31.66
N ALA A 88 -7.82 12.20 -31.67
CA ALA A 88 -6.91 12.13 -32.82
C ALA A 88 -7.50 11.36 -34.02
N TRP A 89 -8.64 10.69 -33.84
CA TRP A 89 -9.38 10.06 -34.93
C TRP A 89 -10.06 11.06 -35.88
N LEU A 90 -10.37 12.27 -35.42
CA LEU A 90 -10.99 13.32 -36.25
C LEU A 90 -10.09 13.79 -37.41
N PRO A 91 -8.81 14.18 -37.18
CA PRO A 91 -7.91 14.53 -38.29
C PRO A 91 -7.61 13.32 -39.19
N LEU A 92 -7.61 12.10 -38.64
CA LEU A 92 -7.43 10.87 -39.41
C LEU A 92 -8.59 10.65 -40.40
N MET A 93 -9.83 10.81 -39.93
CA MET A 93 -11.01 10.72 -40.80
C MET A 93 -11.03 11.80 -41.88
N LEU A 94 -10.62 13.03 -41.53
CA LEU A 94 -10.50 14.13 -42.49
C LEU A 94 -9.47 13.79 -43.60
N GLY A 95 -8.32 13.21 -43.22
CA GLY A 95 -7.30 12.75 -44.16
C GLY A 95 -7.80 11.65 -45.09
N VAL A 96 -8.59 10.68 -44.58
CA VAL A 96 -9.20 9.62 -45.39
C VAL A 96 -10.21 10.19 -46.39
N VAL A 97 -11.07 11.12 -45.97
CA VAL A 97 -12.04 11.76 -46.86
C VAL A 97 -11.34 12.54 -47.98
N LEU A 98 -10.27 13.27 -47.66
CA LEU A 98 -9.44 13.96 -48.66
C LEU A 98 -8.80 12.98 -49.65
N LEU A 99 -8.32 11.82 -49.19
CA LEU A 99 -7.76 10.80 -50.07
C LEU A 99 -8.79 10.19 -51.02
N VAL A 100 -10.02 9.94 -50.54
CA VAL A 100 -11.11 9.42 -51.38
C VAL A 100 -11.55 10.45 -52.41
N ALA A 101 -11.70 11.72 -52.02
CA ALA A 101 -12.04 12.81 -52.93
C ALA A 101 -10.94 13.04 -54.00
N GLN A 102 -9.67 12.91 -53.60
CA GLN A 102 -8.54 13.07 -54.51
C GLN A 102 -8.42 11.89 -55.49
N ALA A 103 -8.64 10.66 -55.03
CA ALA A 103 -8.62 9.47 -55.88
C ALA A 103 -9.77 9.45 -56.91
N ALA A 104 -10.93 10.00 -56.54
CA ALA A 104 -12.07 10.13 -57.45
C ALA A 104 -11.88 11.21 -58.52
N SER A 105 -11.04 12.23 -58.28
CA SER A 105 -10.97 13.43 -59.12
C SER A 105 -9.90 13.39 -60.22
N ARG A 106 -8.77 12.66 -60.06
CA ARG A 106 -7.69 12.68 -61.08
C ARG A 106 -6.94 11.35 -61.21
N ARG A 107 -7.12 10.68 -62.36
CA ARG A 107 -6.21 9.63 -62.83
C ARG A 107 -4.84 10.29 -63.12
N THR A 108 -3.75 9.66 -62.70
CA THR A 108 -2.34 9.91 -63.11
C THR A 108 -1.55 11.11 -62.55
N ALA A 109 -1.80 11.61 -61.34
CA ALA A 109 -0.83 12.51 -60.66
C ALA A 109 -0.59 12.18 -59.16
N ALA A 110 -1.09 11.04 -58.68
CA ALA A 110 -1.14 10.74 -57.26
C ALA A 110 0.20 10.29 -56.63
N LEU A 111 1.15 9.76 -57.42
CA LEU A 111 2.39 9.20 -56.87
C LEU A 111 3.44 10.27 -56.51
N VAL A 112 3.47 11.39 -57.22
CA VAL A 112 4.46 12.47 -56.97
C VAL A 112 4.09 13.27 -55.72
N GLY A 113 2.80 13.51 -55.48
CA GLY A 113 2.33 14.15 -54.25
C GLY A 113 2.56 13.30 -53.00
N LEU A 114 2.48 11.96 -53.13
CA LEU A 114 2.69 11.02 -52.04
C LEU A 114 4.16 11.01 -51.56
N ALA A 115 5.12 11.10 -52.48
CA ALA A 115 6.55 11.14 -52.14
C ALA A 115 6.91 12.42 -51.38
N VAL A 116 6.35 13.57 -51.78
CA VAL A 116 6.60 14.85 -51.11
C VAL A 116 5.87 14.93 -49.76
N ALA A 117 4.66 14.39 -49.65
CA ALA A 117 3.92 14.34 -48.38
C ALA A 117 4.59 13.40 -47.36
N CYS A 118 5.10 12.23 -47.75
CA CYS A 118 5.81 11.33 -46.83
C CYS A 118 7.17 11.87 -46.35
N LEU A 119 7.76 12.84 -47.06
CA LEU A 119 9.01 13.50 -46.67
C LEU A 119 8.79 14.75 -45.82
N THR A 120 7.59 15.34 -45.82
CA THR A 120 7.26 16.56 -45.06
C THR A 120 6.27 16.35 -43.91
N VAL A 121 5.67 15.17 -43.78
CA VAL A 121 4.94 14.82 -42.55
C VAL A 121 5.98 14.72 -41.42
N PRO A 122 5.93 15.57 -40.39
CA PRO A 122 6.77 15.37 -39.21
C PRO A 122 6.45 13.97 -38.72
N ARG A 123 7.47 13.10 -38.67
CA ARG A 123 7.35 11.80 -37.99
C ARG A 123 6.68 12.09 -36.67
N ALA A 124 5.44 11.62 -36.52
CA ALA A 124 4.74 11.59 -35.24
C ALA A 124 5.50 10.58 -34.39
N SER A 125 6.66 11.00 -33.91
CA SER A 125 7.45 10.33 -32.90
C SER A 125 6.50 10.03 -31.76
N ALA A 126 6.46 8.74 -31.42
CA ALA A 126 6.06 8.16 -30.15
C ALA A 126 5.24 9.10 -29.26
N ALA A 127 3.95 8.79 -29.10
CA ALA A 127 3.15 9.06 -27.92
C ALA A 127 3.80 10.05 -26.93
N GLN A 128 3.77 11.35 -27.26
CA GLN A 128 4.14 12.38 -26.31
C GLN A 128 2.99 12.40 -25.30
N GLN A 129 3.09 11.56 -24.26
CA GLN A 129 2.58 11.94 -22.95
C GLN A 129 3.03 13.38 -22.73
N PRO A 130 2.13 14.33 -22.41
CA PRO A 130 2.55 15.68 -22.12
C PRO A 130 3.57 15.59 -20.99
N GLN A 131 4.85 15.72 -21.33
CA GLN A 131 5.92 15.84 -20.35
C GLN A 131 5.73 17.23 -19.78
N LEU A 132 4.93 17.34 -18.72
CA LEU A 132 4.93 18.56 -17.92
C LEU A 132 6.39 18.87 -17.60
N PRO A 133 6.83 20.13 -17.75
CA PRO A 133 8.20 20.49 -17.47
C PRO A 133 8.53 20.09 -16.03
N ARG A 134 9.63 19.35 -15.85
CA ARG A 134 9.99 18.82 -14.52
C ARG A 134 10.00 19.90 -13.47
N SER A 135 9.37 19.60 -12.34
CA SER A 135 9.29 20.52 -11.22
C SER A 135 10.69 20.78 -10.63
N PRO A 136 10.88 21.87 -9.89
CA PRO A 136 12.12 22.10 -9.16
C PRO A 136 12.47 20.93 -8.22
N ALA A 137 11.47 20.32 -7.57
CA ALA A 137 11.66 19.18 -6.70
C ALA A 137 12.13 17.93 -7.45
N GLU A 138 11.52 17.65 -8.60
CA GLU A 138 11.92 16.53 -9.45
C GLU A 138 13.36 16.72 -9.96
N LYS A 139 13.72 17.93 -10.39
CA LYS A 139 15.09 18.26 -10.84
C LYS A 139 16.12 18.07 -9.72
N ALA A 140 15.79 18.48 -8.49
CA ALA A 140 16.67 18.27 -7.34
C ALA A 140 16.84 16.77 -7.03
N TRP A 141 15.74 16.01 -7.08
CA TRP A 141 15.77 14.57 -6.92
C TRP A 141 16.65 13.87 -7.96
N ASP A 142 16.50 14.23 -9.22
CA ASP A 142 17.26 13.62 -10.32
C ASP A 142 18.77 13.88 -10.21
N ARG A 143 19.14 15.00 -9.58
CA ARG A 143 20.53 15.34 -9.28
C ARG A 143 21.04 14.66 -8.01
N HIS A 144 20.24 13.80 -7.38
CA HIS A 144 20.51 13.19 -6.08
C HIS A 144 20.77 14.19 -4.95
N ASP A 145 20.28 15.43 -5.09
CA ASP A 145 20.32 16.43 -4.02
C ASP A 145 19.11 16.23 -3.11
N LEU A 146 19.19 15.21 -2.25
CA LEU A 146 18.05 14.72 -1.45
C LEU A 146 17.51 15.79 -0.50
N ARG A 147 18.39 16.60 0.10
CA ARG A 147 18.01 17.70 0.97
C ARG A 147 17.22 18.76 0.22
N ARG A 148 17.71 19.20 -0.94
CA ARG A 148 16.95 20.18 -1.76
C ARG A 148 15.67 19.57 -2.31
N ALA A 149 15.67 18.28 -2.66
CA ALA A 149 14.48 17.58 -3.12
C ALA A 149 13.41 17.55 -2.03
N ARG A 150 13.75 17.16 -0.79
CA ARG A 150 12.82 17.18 0.36
C ARG A 150 12.21 18.56 0.55
N VAL A 151 13.04 19.61 0.64
CA VAL A 151 12.55 20.99 0.83
C VAL A 151 11.60 21.41 -0.29
N ALA A 152 11.95 21.11 -1.54
CA ALA A 152 11.13 21.47 -2.69
C ALA A 152 9.81 20.68 -2.75
N TYR A 153 9.81 19.38 -2.44
CA TYR A 153 8.57 18.60 -2.35
C TYR A 153 7.68 19.01 -1.19
N LEU A 154 8.25 19.45 -0.05
CA LEU A 154 7.46 20.02 1.05
C LEU A 154 6.81 21.34 0.64
N ALA A 155 7.50 22.17 -0.15
CA ALA A 155 6.92 23.39 -0.71
C ALA A 155 5.79 23.08 -1.69
N GLU A 156 5.96 22.08 -2.56
CA GLU A 156 4.91 21.61 -3.47
C GLU A 156 3.70 21.05 -2.71
N LEU A 157 3.95 20.26 -1.67
CA LEU A 157 2.92 19.74 -0.78
C LEU A 157 2.13 20.88 -0.13
N ALA A 158 2.79 21.95 0.31
CA ALA A 158 2.10 23.10 0.90
C ALA A 158 1.08 23.74 -0.07
N ALA A 159 1.37 23.73 -1.38
CA ALA A 159 0.47 24.22 -2.42
C ALA A 159 -0.61 23.19 -2.82
N ARG A 160 -0.30 21.89 -2.72
CA ARG A 160 -1.13 20.78 -3.22
C ARG A 160 -1.57 19.82 -2.12
N ARG A 161 -1.91 20.33 -0.93
CA ARG A 161 -2.24 19.51 0.26
C ARG A 161 -3.42 18.55 0.07
N LYS A 162 -4.28 18.81 -0.93
CA LYS A 162 -5.44 17.96 -1.27
C LYS A 162 -5.06 16.76 -2.14
N GLU A 163 -3.87 16.75 -2.73
CA GLU A 163 -3.40 15.67 -3.59
C GLU A 163 -2.60 14.66 -2.76
N ASP A 164 -3.11 13.43 -2.64
CA ASP A 164 -2.42 12.35 -1.93
C ASP A 164 -1.01 12.08 -2.50
N ALA A 165 -0.84 12.28 -3.81
CA ALA A 165 0.44 12.12 -4.50
C ALA A 165 1.49 13.13 -4.01
N ALA A 166 1.08 14.35 -3.63
CA ALA A 166 1.99 15.34 -3.07
C ALA A 166 2.52 14.90 -1.69
N TRP A 167 1.67 14.29 -0.86
CA TRP A 167 2.06 13.68 0.40
C TRP A 167 3.02 12.51 0.20
N TYR A 168 2.73 11.63 -0.77
CA TYR A 168 3.61 10.51 -1.10
C TYR A 168 5.00 10.98 -1.56
N ASN A 169 5.06 11.96 -2.46
CA ASN A 169 6.32 12.48 -2.99
C ASN A 169 7.15 13.18 -1.91
N ALA A 170 6.51 13.99 -1.06
CA ALA A 170 7.16 14.61 0.09
C ALA A 170 7.69 13.58 1.10
N GLY A 171 6.89 12.56 1.41
CA GLY A 171 7.28 11.47 2.32
C GLY A 171 8.42 10.63 1.78
N THR A 172 8.41 10.32 0.49
CA THR A 172 9.49 9.57 -0.19
C THR A 172 10.78 10.40 -0.23
N ALA A 173 10.67 11.71 -0.44
CA ALA A 173 11.81 12.61 -0.37
C ALA A 173 12.41 12.73 1.03
N ALA A 174 11.55 12.79 2.05
CA ALA A 174 11.97 12.77 3.44
C ALA A 174 12.64 11.45 3.82
N LEU A 175 12.10 10.32 3.39
CA LEU A 175 12.70 9.00 3.59
C LEU A 175 14.10 8.90 2.96
N ALA A 176 14.30 9.51 1.79
CA ALA A 176 15.60 9.54 1.13
C ALA A 176 16.62 10.44 1.85
N ASP A 177 16.18 11.59 2.39
CA ASP A 177 17.02 12.51 3.18
C ASP A 177 17.17 12.08 4.66
N SER A 178 16.73 10.85 5.01
CA SER A 178 16.72 10.30 6.37
C SER A 178 15.97 11.14 7.41
N ASP A 179 14.99 11.94 6.96
CA ASP A 179 14.07 12.66 7.83
C ASP A 179 12.88 11.75 8.19
N ALA A 180 13.08 10.93 9.21
CA ALA A 180 12.13 9.92 9.64
C ALA A 180 10.78 10.49 10.07
N GLU A 181 10.77 11.64 10.76
CA GLU A 181 9.54 12.26 11.28
C GLU A 181 8.65 12.74 10.14
N THR A 182 9.22 13.51 9.20
CA THR A 182 8.49 13.99 8.03
C THR A 182 8.06 12.84 7.11
N ALA A 183 8.92 11.83 6.96
CA ALA A 183 8.60 10.64 6.18
C ALA A 183 7.40 9.90 6.77
N GLN A 184 7.40 9.64 8.08
CA GLN A 184 6.32 8.96 8.78
C GLN A 184 4.99 9.71 8.59
N ALA A 185 4.97 11.00 8.89
CA ALA A 185 3.74 11.80 8.80
C ALA A 185 3.19 11.86 7.37
N SER A 186 4.06 12.10 6.39
CA SER A 186 3.63 12.29 5.00
C SER A 186 3.21 10.97 4.34
N LEU A 187 3.95 9.88 4.59
CA LEU A 187 3.61 8.57 4.06
C LEU A 187 2.38 7.97 4.74
N ALA A 188 2.16 8.22 6.04
CA ALA A 188 0.92 7.82 6.72
C ALA A 188 -0.31 8.49 6.10
N HIS A 189 -0.21 9.77 5.75
CA HIS A 189 -1.29 10.45 5.04
C HIS A 189 -1.51 9.85 3.64
N ALA A 190 -0.43 9.59 2.89
CA ALA A 190 -0.53 8.96 1.57
C ALA A 190 -1.09 7.53 1.63
N ALA A 191 -0.82 6.78 2.69
CA ALA A 191 -1.34 5.44 2.93
C ALA A 191 -2.86 5.43 3.24
N ALA A 192 -3.45 6.58 3.56
CA ALA A 192 -4.90 6.74 3.66
C ALA A 192 -5.58 7.00 2.30
N SER A 193 -4.82 7.12 1.20
CA SER A 193 -5.39 7.32 -0.12
C SER A 193 -6.32 6.17 -0.50
N LEU A 194 -7.44 6.49 -1.14
CA LEU A 194 -8.33 5.47 -1.71
C LEU A 194 -7.82 4.98 -3.08
N ASP A 195 -6.72 5.53 -3.62
CA ASP A 195 -6.03 4.94 -4.77
C ASP A 195 -5.19 3.74 -4.27
N PRO A 196 -5.54 2.50 -4.67
CA PRO A 196 -4.86 1.31 -4.18
C PRO A 196 -3.39 1.25 -4.58
N ASP A 197 -2.99 1.84 -5.71
CA ASP A 197 -1.59 1.82 -6.15
C ASP A 197 -0.74 2.81 -5.34
N LEU A 198 -1.25 4.02 -5.13
CA LEU A 198 -0.59 5.00 -4.27
C LEU A 198 -0.52 4.53 -2.81
N ARG A 199 -1.62 3.95 -2.31
CA ARG A 199 -1.68 3.37 -0.97
C ARG A 199 -0.67 2.24 -0.79
N PHE A 200 -0.55 1.33 -1.77
CA PHE A 200 0.46 0.27 -1.76
C PHE A 200 1.87 0.86 -1.63
N ARG A 201 2.21 1.83 -2.49
CA ARG A 201 3.53 2.48 -2.48
C ARG A 201 3.82 3.17 -1.16
N ALA A 202 2.85 3.89 -0.58
CA ALA A 202 3.01 4.56 0.71
C ALA A 202 3.22 3.55 1.86
N LEU A 203 2.43 2.48 1.92
CA LEU A 203 2.57 1.41 2.92
C LEU A 203 3.92 0.68 2.81
N TYR A 204 4.35 0.40 1.58
CA TYR A 204 5.65 -0.20 1.31
C TYR A 204 6.79 0.71 1.83
N ASN A 205 6.69 2.02 1.60
CA ASN A 205 7.67 3.01 2.07
C ASN A 205 7.65 3.18 3.59
N LEU A 206 6.48 3.12 4.23
CA LEU A 206 6.37 3.08 5.70
C LEU A 206 7.03 1.84 6.28
N GLY A 207 6.84 0.67 5.65
CA GLY A 207 7.52 -0.55 6.05
C GLY A 207 9.05 -0.43 5.95
N LEU A 208 9.56 0.25 4.93
CA LEU A 208 10.99 0.51 4.78
C LEU A 208 11.50 1.49 5.84
N LEU A 209 10.76 2.56 6.11
CA LEU A 209 11.10 3.51 7.17
C LEU A 209 11.22 2.80 8.52
N ALA A 210 10.24 1.99 8.86
CA ALA A 210 10.23 1.23 10.11
C ALA A 210 11.40 0.22 10.19
N LEU A 211 11.77 -0.44 9.08
CA LEU A 211 12.98 -1.27 9.06
C LEU A 211 14.26 -0.48 9.34
N ARG A 212 14.40 0.73 8.76
CA ARG A 212 15.57 1.59 9.03
C ARG A 212 15.60 2.05 10.49
N GLN A 213 14.45 2.45 11.03
CA GLN A 213 14.33 2.84 12.43
C GLN A 213 14.65 1.68 13.38
N ALA A 214 14.30 0.45 13.03
CA ALA A 214 14.69 -0.73 13.82
C ALA A 214 16.21 -0.96 13.88
N ASP A 215 16.94 -0.54 12.85
CA ASP A 215 18.40 -0.62 12.82
C ASP A 215 19.07 0.55 13.56
N ASP A 216 18.48 1.75 13.50
CA ASP A 216 18.99 2.95 14.17
C ASP A 216 18.63 3.01 15.68
N ASP A 217 17.45 2.54 16.06
CA ASP A 217 16.92 2.55 17.43
C ASP A 217 16.84 1.13 18.00
N SER A 218 17.91 0.74 18.70
CA SER A 218 17.99 -0.57 19.35
C SER A 218 16.97 -0.76 20.49
N ALA A 219 16.52 0.31 21.15
CA ALA A 219 15.60 0.22 22.28
C ALA A 219 14.15 0.03 21.80
N GLY A 220 13.77 0.71 20.72
CA GLY A 220 12.48 0.57 20.04
C GLY A 220 12.44 -0.51 18.95
N ARG A 221 13.54 -1.26 18.74
CA ARG A 221 13.72 -2.19 17.60
C ARG A 221 12.52 -3.09 17.36
N ASP A 222 12.02 -3.78 18.39
CA ASP A 222 10.93 -4.73 18.23
C ASP A 222 9.59 -4.06 17.87
N SER A 223 9.37 -2.81 18.33
CA SER A 223 8.22 -1.99 17.93
C SER A 223 8.30 -1.63 16.46
N HIS A 224 9.45 -1.13 16.02
CA HIS A 224 9.69 -0.76 14.63
C HIS A 224 9.56 -1.96 13.69
N LEU A 225 10.05 -3.14 14.09
CA LEU A 225 9.87 -4.38 13.32
C LEU A 225 8.40 -4.81 13.25
N ALA A 226 7.62 -4.62 14.31
CA ALA A 226 6.18 -4.89 14.29
C ALA A 226 5.41 -3.91 13.38
N ASP A 227 5.81 -2.64 13.36
CA ASP A 227 5.25 -1.65 12.44
C ASP A 227 5.58 -1.97 10.98
N ALA A 228 6.82 -2.40 10.69
CA ALA A 228 7.20 -2.89 9.38
C ALA A 228 6.37 -4.11 8.94
N GLU A 229 6.22 -5.10 9.83
CA GLU A 229 5.41 -6.31 9.58
C GLU A 229 3.95 -5.96 9.23
N ARG A 230 3.35 -5.04 9.98
CA ARG A 230 1.99 -4.54 9.72
C ARG A 230 1.88 -3.84 8.37
N ALA A 231 2.78 -2.88 8.09
CA ALA A 231 2.76 -2.11 6.85
C ALA A 231 2.91 -3.01 5.61
N TYR A 232 3.84 -3.98 5.63
CA TYR A 232 4.02 -4.89 4.50
C TYR A 232 2.86 -5.88 4.34
N ARG A 233 2.23 -6.34 5.43
CA ARG A 233 1.00 -7.14 5.31
C ARG A 233 -0.12 -6.37 4.65
N GLU A 234 -0.36 -5.13 5.06
CA GLU A 234 -1.36 -4.27 4.43
C GLU A 234 -1.03 -4.00 2.95
N ALA A 235 0.24 -3.75 2.62
CA ALA A 235 0.67 -3.60 1.24
C ALA A 235 0.39 -4.88 0.41
N LEU A 236 0.65 -6.06 0.97
CA LEU A 236 0.40 -7.34 0.30
C LEU A 236 -1.09 -7.67 0.13
N LEU A 237 -1.99 -7.07 0.92
CA LEU A 237 -3.43 -7.16 0.65
C LEU A 237 -3.80 -6.43 -0.66
N LEU A 238 -3.09 -5.36 -1.01
CA LEU A 238 -3.30 -4.59 -2.23
C LEU A 238 -2.59 -5.23 -3.43
N ARG A 239 -1.37 -5.72 -3.24
CA ARG A 239 -0.59 -6.42 -4.28
C ARG A 239 -0.03 -7.76 -3.77
N PRO A 240 -0.84 -8.84 -3.80
CA PRO A 240 -0.45 -10.14 -3.24
C PRO A 240 0.73 -10.82 -3.92
N HIS A 241 1.11 -10.39 -5.13
CA HIS A 241 2.18 -10.98 -5.93
C HIS A 241 3.48 -10.17 -5.87
N ASP A 242 3.52 -9.08 -5.09
CA ASP A 242 4.71 -8.25 -4.99
C ASP A 242 5.83 -9.01 -4.24
N ARG A 243 6.90 -9.33 -4.97
CA ARG A 243 8.01 -10.11 -4.43
C ARG A 243 8.86 -9.31 -3.44
N ALA A 244 8.97 -8.00 -3.63
CA ALA A 244 9.80 -7.15 -2.79
C ALA A 244 9.17 -6.94 -1.42
N ALA A 245 7.85 -6.69 -1.37
CA ALA A 245 7.08 -6.59 -0.13
C ALA A 245 7.09 -7.92 0.65
N LYS A 246 6.97 -9.06 -0.03
CA LYS A 246 7.14 -10.38 0.61
C LYS A 246 8.51 -10.53 1.23
N TRP A 247 9.57 -10.24 0.47
CA TRP A 247 10.93 -10.33 0.97
C TRP A 247 11.16 -9.43 2.20
N ASN A 248 10.68 -8.18 2.16
CA ASN A 248 10.85 -7.26 3.27
C ASN A 248 10.00 -7.66 4.49
N LEU A 249 8.82 -8.24 4.29
CA LEU A 249 8.04 -8.84 5.38
C LEU A 249 8.80 -9.99 6.04
N GLU A 250 9.36 -10.91 5.26
CA GLU A 250 10.18 -12.01 5.77
C GLU A 250 11.41 -11.48 6.54
N LEU A 251 12.03 -10.41 6.05
CA LEU A 251 13.15 -9.76 6.72
C LEU A 251 12.73 -9.20 8.10
N ALA A 252 11.60 -8.50 8.17
CA ALA A 252 11.05 -7.97 9.43
C ALA A 252 10.77 -9.09 10.44
N ILE A 253 10.12 -10.18 10.00
CA ILE A 253 9.80 -11.34 10.83
C ILE A 253 11.08 -12.02 11.37
N LYS A 254 12.07 -12.24 10.50
CA LYS A 254 13.35 -12.85 10.90
C LYS A 254 14.11 -12.03 11.93
N HIS A 255 14.19 -10.72 11.74
CA HIS A 255 14.87 -9.85 12.70
C HIS A 255 14.19 -9.83 14.06
N ARG A 256 12.85 -9.93 14.10
CA ARG A 256 12.09 -9.98 15.35
C ARG A 256 12.25 -11.32 16.07
N GLY A 257 12.19 -12.43 15.34
CA GLY A 257 12.42 -13.77 15.89
C GLY A 257 13.85 -13.98 16.39
N GLY A 258 14.83 -13.31 15.77
CA GLY A 258 16.22 -13.27 16.25
C GLY A 258 16.40 -12.53 17.58
N SER A 259 15.62 -11.47 17.84
CA SER A 259 15.62 -10.75 19.12
C SER A 259 15.01 -11.58 20.26
N GLN A 260 13.94 -12.34 20.00
CA GLN A 260 13.28 -13.16 21.04
C GLN A 260 14.16 -14.29 21.59
N ASN A 261 15.12 -14.80 20.81
CA ASN A 261 16.05 -15.84 21.25
C ASN A 261 17.22 -15.33 22.13
N LYS A 262 17.22 -14.04 22.52
CA LYS A 262 18.26 -13.42 23.36
C LYS A 262 17.78 -12.94 24.73
N ALA A 263 16.62 -13.36 25.20
CA ALA A 263 16.29 -13.23 26.63
C ALA A 263 16.89 -14.42 27.38
N PRO A 264 17.95 -14.25 28.22
CA PRO A 264 18.30 -15.29 29.17
C PRO A 264 17.12 -15.47 30.14
N PRO A 265 16.75 -16.70 30.52
CA PRO A 265 15.72 -16.90 31.53
C PRO A 265 16.24 -16.29 32.84
N SER A 266 15.57 -15.21 33.28
CA SER A 266 15.69 -14.69 34.64
C SER A 266 15.02 -15.70 35.58
N GLY A 267 15.79 -16.73 35.94
CA GLY A 267 15.46 -17.70 36.97
C GLY A 267 16.32 -17.43 38.20
N GLY A 268 15.79 -16.65 39.14
CA GLY A 268 16.33 -16.57 40.49
C GLY A 268 16.15 -17.90 41.22
N GLY A 269 17.17 -18.31 42.00
CA GLY A 269 17.07 -19.50 42.85
C GLY A 269 18.43 -20.05 43.29
N SER A 270 19.01 -19.41 44.30
CA SER A 270 20.18 -19.87 45.06
C SER A 270 19.89 -21.13 45.88
N GLY A 271 20.80 -22.12 45.84
CA GLY A 271 20.87 -23.25 46.77
C GLY A 271 21.99 -24.23 46.41
N PRO A 272 22.92 -24.58 47.33
CA PRO A 272 24.17 -25.27 46.98
C PRO A 272 24.17 -26.78 47.26
N SER A 273 25.22 -27.43 46.71
CA SER A 273 25.86 -28.68 47.15
C SER A 273 25.55 -29.98 46.38
N GLY A 274 26.62 -30.73 46.11
CA GLY A 274 26.57 -32.15 45.75
C GLY A 274 27.46 -32.54 44.56
N GLY A 275 28.71 -32.88 44.82
CA GLY A 275 29.63 -33.45 43.82
C GLY A 275 29.32 -34.92 43.47
N GLY A 276 29.73 -35.34 42.26
CA GLY A 276 29.66 -36.74 41.84
C GLY A 276 29.97 -36.98 40.36
N ALA A 277 31.20 -37.42 40.09
CA ALA A 277 31.73 -38.24 38.99
C ALA A 277 31.08 -38.24 37.56
N ARG A 278 31.90 -37.75 36.61
CA ARG A 278 32.22 -38.25 35.26
C ARG A 278 31.33 -39.36 34.65
N SER A 279 30.72 -39.04 33.51
CA SER A 279 30.59 -39.96 32.37
C SER A 279 30.83 -39.20 31.08
N SER A 280 31.72 -39.74 30.24
CA SER A 280 32.09 -39.25 28.93
C SER A 280 31.00 -39.57 27.90
N GLY A 281 30.60 -38.57 27.13
CA GLY A 281 29.72 -38.72 25.97
C GLY A 281 29.67 -37.43 25.17
N GLY A 282 30.79 -37.09 24.52
CA GLY A 282 30.90 -35.92 23.68
C GLY A 282 30.06 -36.04 22.41
N ALA A 283 29.00 -35.25 22.32
CA ALA A 283 28.37 -34.86 21.06
C ALA A 283 28.43 -33.33 20.97
N GLN A 284 29.56 -32.83 20.46
CA GLN A 284 29.73 -31.43 20.07
C GLN A 284 28.84 -31.17 18.84
N GLY A 285 27.68 -30.54 19.07
CA GLY A 285 26.83 -29.97 18.03
C GLY A 285 27.42 -28.68 17.48
N GLY A 286 28.57 -28.78 16.81
CA GLY A 286 29.16 -27.72 15.99
C GLY A 286 29.11 -28.14 14.52
N LEU A 287 28.67 -27.24 13.64
CA LEU A 287 28.70 -27.44 12.19
C LEU A 287 30.12 -27.86 11.79
N SER A 288 30.24 -29.02 11.13
CA SER A 288 31.54 -29.48 10.65
C SER A 288 32.11 -28.47 9.64
N PRO A 289 33.44 -28.28 9.55
CA PRO A 289 34.05 -27.35 8.59
C PRO A 289 33.59 -27.58 7.15
N ALA A 290 33.34 -28.84 6.77
CA ALA A 290 32.79 -29.20 5.46
C ALA A 290 31.35 -28.71 5.26
N GLN A 291 30.49 -28.78 6.31
CA GLN A 291 29.14 -28.23 6.26
C GLN A 291 29.14 -26.69 6.21
N ALA A 292 30.09 -26.04 6.90
CA ALA A 292 30.23 -24.59 6.85
C ALA A 292 30.63 -24.11 5.44
N GLU A 293 31.56 -24.80 4.79
CA GLU A 293 31.93 -24.48 3.40
C GLU A 293 30.76 -24.70 2.42
N GLN A 294 29.97 -25.75 2.62
CA GLN A 294 28.82 -26.03 1.76
C GLN A 294 27.74 -24.94 1.90
N LEU A 295 27.54 -24.43 3.11
CA LEU A 295 26.67 -23.29 3.41
C LEU A 295 27.18 -21.97 2.80
N LEU A 296 28.48 -21.71 2.88
CA LEU A 296 29.09 -20.52 2.29
C LEU A 296 28.97 -20.53 0.76
N ARG A 297 29.16 -21.70 0.13
CA ARG A 297 28.98 -21.87 -1.33
C ARG A 297 27.53 -21.67 -1.74
N SER A 298 26.56 -22.19 -0.98
CA SER A 298 25.13 -21.99 -1.30
C SER A 298 24.72 -20.52 -1.19
N ILE A 299 25.20 -19.80 -0.17
CA ILE A 299 24.92 -18.36 0.02
C ILE A 299 25.51 -17.53 -1.13
N GLY A 300 26.74 -17.83 -1.56
CA GLY A 300 27.38 -17.12 -2.68
C GLY A 300 26.62 -17.27 -4.01
N HIS A 301 26.06 -18.46 -4.28
CA HIS A 301 25.24 -18.68 -5.47
C HIS A 301 23.89 -17.95 -5.41
N GLU A 302 23.28 -17.87 -4.24
CA GLU A 302 22.01 -17.18 -4.03
C GLU A 302 22.17 -15.65 -4.14
N GLU A 303 23.27 -15.09 -3.65
CA GLU A 303 23.59 -13.67 -3.81
C GLU A 303 23.81 -13.29 -5.28
N LEU A 304 24.56 -14.10 -6.04
CA LEU A 304 24.79 -13.87 -7.47
C LEU A 304 23.48 -13.94 -8.28
N LYS A 305 22.58 -14.86 -7.93
CA LYS A 305 21.26 -14.97 -8.57
C LYS A 305 20.40 -13.74 -8.26
N THR A 306 20.40 -13.30 -7.00
CA THR A 306 19.65 -12.11 -6.56
C THR A 306 20.16 -10.84 -7.26
N ARG A 307 21.48 -10.67 -7.41
CA ARG A 307 22.07 -9.54 -8.14
C ARG A 307 21.72 -9.56 -9.64
N ARG A 308 21.69 -10.74 -10.27
CA ARG A 308 21.29 -10.92 -11.67
C ARG A 308 19.80 -10.62 -11.90
N ASP A 309 18.93 -11.03 -10.98
CA ASP A 309 17.50 -10.74 -11.05
C ASP A 309 17.22 -9.24 -10.84
N ARG A 310 17.95 -8.59 -9.93
CA ARG A 310 17.82 -7.14 -9.67
C ARG A 310 18.30 -6.28 -10.84
N THR A 311 19.33 -6.72 -11.57
CA THR A 311 19.79 -6.05 -12.79
C THR A 311 18.86 -6.29 -13.98
N GLY A 312 18.09 -7.38 -13.99
CA GLY A 312 17.06 -7.63 -15.00
C GLY A 312 15.78 -6.80 -14.85
N LEU A 313 15.41 -6.41 -13.62
CA LEU A 313 14.20 -5.62 -13.34
C LEU A 313 14.32 -4.11 -13.61
N MET A 314 15.53 -3.58 -13.84
CA MET A 314 15.79 -2.15 -14.10
C MET A 314 15.37 -1.68 -15.51
N ARG A 315 14.57 -2.45 -16.24
CA ARG A 315 14.04 -2.10 -17.58
C ARG A 315 12.50 -2.13 -17.59
N HIS A 316 11.86 -1.41 -16.67
CA HIS A 316 10.49 -0.97 -16.86
C HIS A 316 10.43 0.56 -16.82
N PRO A 317 9.86 1.22 -17.84
CA PRO A 317 9.70 2.66 -17.82
C PRO A 317 8.72 3.04 -16.71
N ALA A 318 9.20 3.80 -15.72
CA ALA A 318 8.39 4.35 -14.64
C ALA A 318 7.31 5.28 -15.23
N GLU A 319 6.08 5.19 -14.71
CA GLU A 319 5.02 6.15 -15.02
C GLU A 319 5.44 7.57 -14.59
N PRO A 320 5.12 8.61 -15.36
CA PRO A 320 5.44 9.98 -14.98
C PRO A 320 4.74 10.39 -13.67
N GLY A 321 5.48 10.91 -12.69
CA GLY A 321 4.94 11.57 -11.50
C GLY A 321 4.88 10.74 -10.21
N VAL A 322 5.22 9.44 -10.25
CA VAL A 322 5.34 8.62 -9.04
C VAL A 322 6.67 7.88 -9.06
N LYS A 323 7.54 8.21 -8.10
CA LYS A 323 8.87 7.60 -7.97
C LYS A 323 8.83 6.45 -6.95
N ASP A 324 9.28 5.28 -7.39
CA ASP A 324 9.45 4.07 -6.57
C ASP A 324 10.94 3.80 -6.34
N TRP A 325 11.26 3.01 -5.31
CA TRP A 325 12.59 2.46 -5.02
C TRP A 325 12.60 0.93 -5.14
#